data_AF-A0A936KHF4-F1
#
_entry.id   AF-A0A936KHF4-F1
#
_cell.length_a   1.000
_cell.length_b   1.000
_cell.length_c   1.000
_cell.angle_alpha   90.00
_cell.angle_beta   90.00
_cell.angle_gamma   90.00
#
_symmetry.space_group_name_H-M   'P 1'
#
loop_
_entity.id
_entity.type
_entity.pdbx_description
1 polymer ?
#
loop_
_entity_poly.entity_id
_entity_poly.type
_entity_poly.pdbx_seq_one_letter_code
_entity_poly.pdbx_strand_id
1 'polypeptide(L)' 'MTDLRKDYPDVPLAPPTPVEQQQCAYCAGTGWRETHIDDRGLGHGDRCVHCGGRGIVWVEVDHV' A
#
# COMPACT_ATOMS: atom_id res chain seq x y z
N MET A 1 -10.61 -27.97 13.34
CA MET A 1 -10.25 -27.11 12.19
C MET A 1 -9.80 -28.05 11.09
N THR A 2 -10.56 -28.11 10.01
CA THR A 2 -10.32 -28.97 8.85
C THR A 2 -9.25 -28.31 7.98
N ASP A 3 -8.15 -29.01 7.70
CA ASP A 3 -7.12 -28.50 6.79
C ASP A 3 -7.53 -28.87 5.37
N LEU A 4 -8.15 -27.92 4.68
CA LEU A 4 -8.71 -28.11 3.34
C LEU A 4 -7.69 -28.64 2.33
N ARG A 5 -6.39 -28.36 2.50
CA ARG A 5 -5.33 -28.89 1.61
C ARG A 5 -5.06 -30.36 1.82
N LYS A 6 -5.26 -30.86 3.04
CA LYS A 6 -5.05 -32.27 3.39
C LYS A 6 -6.26 -33.12 3.05
N ASP A 7 -7.45 -32.57 3.25
CA ASP A 7 -8.71 -33.31 3.07
C ASP A 7 -9.24 -33.23 1.63
N TYR A 8 -8.82 -32.22 0.84
CA TYR A 8 -9.24 -32.02 -0.55
C TYR A 8 -8.10 -31.50 -1.45
N PRO A 9 -7.08 -32.33 -1.76
CA PRO A 9 -5.92 -31.90 -2.55
C PRO A 9 -6.26 -31.50 -3.99
N ASP A 10 -7.39 -31.96 -4.51
CA ASP A 10 -7.85 -31.72 -5.87
C ASP A 10 -8.73 -30.46 -6.02
N VAL A 11 -9.06 -29.77 -4.91
CA VAL A 11 -9.81 -28.51 -4.98
C VAL A 11 -8.87 -27.42 -5.47
N PRO A 12 -9.13 -26.81 -6.65
CA PRO A 12 -8.31 -25.71 -7.12
C PRO A 12 -8.47 -24.54 -6.15
N LEU A 13 -7.39 -24.23 -5.43
CA LEU A 13 -7.33 -22.97 -4.69
C LEU A 13 -7.26 -21.86 -5.72
N ALA A 14 -8.18 -20.89 -5.62
CA ALA A 14 -8.11 -19.69 -6.45
C ALA A 14 -6.69 -19.08 -6.32
N PRO A 15 -6.08 -18.64 -7.44
CA PRO A 15 -4.81 -17.95 -7.35
C PRO A 15 -4.96 -16.74 -6.42
N PRO A 16 -3.92 -16.37 -5.65
CA PRO A 16 -3.98 -15.17 -4.83
C PRO A 16 -4.32 -13.96 -5.69
N THR A 17 -5.08 -13.02 -5.13
CA THR A 17 -5.33 -11.73 -5.76
C THR A 17 -4.00 -11.06 -6.11
N PRO A 18 -3.82 -10.58 -7.35
CA PRO A 18 -2.62 -9.83 -7.70
C PRO A 18 -2.55 -8.54 -6.89
N VAL A 19 -1.35 -8.15 -6.47
CA VAL A 19 -1.10 -6.96 -5.66
C VAL A 19 -0.08 -6.08 -6.37
N GLU A 20 -0.39 -4.81 -6.51
CA GLU A 20 0.50 -3.83 -7.16
C GLU A 20 0.87 -2.69 -6.21
N GLN A 21 2.05 -2.10 -6.47
CA GLN A 21 2.45 -0.86 -5.81
C GLN A 21 1.79 0.32 -6.51
N GLN A 22 1.02 1.11 -5.77
CA GLN A 22 0.49 2.37 -6.25
C GLN A 22 1.00 3.54 -5.43
N GLN A 23 1.13 4.69 -6.09
CA GLN A 23 1.50 5.93 -5.44
C GLN A 23 0.42 6.31 -4.41
N CYS A 24 0.84 6.66 -3.20
CA CYS A 24 -0.08 7.09 -2.17
C CYS A 24 -0.71 8.42 -2.56
N ALA A 25 -2.01 8.43 -2.82
CA ALA A 25 -2.76 9.62 -3.24
C ALA A 25 -2.72 10.75 -2.19
N TYR A 26 -2.62 10.42 -0.90
CA TYR A 26 -2.66 11.40 0.19
C TYR A 26 -1.39 12.26 0.31
N CYS A 27 -0.24 11.71 -0.09
CA CYS A 27 1.02 12.44 -0.10
C CYS A 27 1.62 12.58 -1.50
N ALA A 28 0.84 12.27 -2.54
CA ALA A 28 1.31 12.26 -3.93
C ALA A 28 2.68 11.56 -4.08
N GLY A 29 2.87 10.43 -3.42
CA GLY A 29 4.11 9.64 -3.56
C GLY A 29 5.30 10.08 -2.73
N THR A 30 5.26 11.24 -2.07
CA THR A 30 6.44 11.78 -1.38
C THR A 30 6.71 11.07 -0.05
N GLY A 31 5.68 10.45 0.55
CA GLY A 31 5.75 9.93 1.93
C GLY A 31 5.55 11.00 2.99
N TRP A 32 5.45 12.27 2.62
CA TRP A 32 5.35 13.40 3.53
C TRP A 32 4.19 14.30 3.14
N ARG A 33 3.58 14.94 4.13
CA ARG A 33 2.64 16.03 3.88
C ARG A 33 3.34 17.31 4.25
N GLU A 34 3.69 18.13 3.27
CA GLU A 34 4.21 19.48 3.54
C GLU A 34 3.14 20.26 4.30
N THR A 35 3.52 20.80 5.46
CA THR A 35 2.62 21.57 6.33
C THR A 35 2.98 23.05 6.35
N HIS A 36 4.27 23.36 6.19
CA HIS A 36 4.78 24.72 6.06
C HIS A 36 6.18 24.73 5.41
N ILE A 37 6.57 25.90 4.91
CA ILE A 37 7.94 26.19 4.47
C ILE A 37 8.50 27.21 5.46
N ASP A 38 9.68 26.96 6.00
CA ASP A 38 10.32 27.90 6.92
C ASP A 38 10.94 29.10 6.20
N ASP A 39 11.40 30.09 6.97
CA ASP A 39 12.04 31.30 6.43
C ASP A 39 13.35 31.03 5.67
N ARG A 40 13.89 29.80 5.74
CA ARG A 40 15.07 29.35 5.01
C ARG A 40 14.72 28.63 3.71
N GLY A 41 13.43 28.50 3.39
CA GLY A 41 12.94 27.78 2.22
C GLY A 41 12.98 26.26 2.37
N LEU A 42 13.18 25.74 3.59
CA LEU A 42 13.12 24.30 3.86
C LEU A 42 11.66 23.92 4.14
N GLY A 43 11.17 22.94 3.39
CA GLY A 43 9.86 22.33 3.62
C GLY A 43 9.89 21.47 4.88
N HIS A 44 8.96 21.73 5.79
CA HIS A 44 8.73 20.91 6.97
C HIS A 44 7.36 20.25 6.88
N GLY A 45 7.33 18.95 7.17
CA GLY A 45 6.15 18.14 6.94
C GLY A 45 6.04 17.00 7.91
N ASP A 46 4.81 16.55 8.08
CA ASP A 46 4.51 15.36 8.86
C ASP A 46 4.62 14.12 7.97
N ARG A 47 5.08 13.03 8.57
CA ARG A 47 5.07 11.72 7.93
C ARG A 47 3.64 11.36 7.53
N CYS A 48 3.43 10.99 6.26
CA CYS A 48 2.11 10.59 5.79
C CYS A 48 1.68 9.29 6.48
N VAL A 49 0.66 9.39 7.33
CA VAL A 49 0.13 8.27 8.11
C VAL A 49 -0.50 7.18 7.22
N HIS A 50 -1.07 7.56 6.07
CA HIS A 50 -1.73 6.61 5.16
C HIS A 50 -0.76 5.62 4.52
N CYS A 51 0.43 6.07 4.11
CA CYS A 51 1.47 5.17 3.57
C CYS A 51 2.57 4.86 4.59
N GLY A 52 2.42 5.31 5.84
CA GLY A 52 3.48 5.21 6.85
C GLY A 52 4.81 5.79 6.36
N GLY A 53 4.82 6.92 5.64
CA GLY A 53 6.04 7.54 5.16
C GLY A 53 6.71 6.91 3.93
N ARG A 54 6.10 5.88 3.33
CA ARG A 54 6.71 5.16 2.19
C ARG A 54 6.49 5.82 0.83
N GLY A 55 5.47 6.67 0.72
CA GLY A 55 5.02 7.22 -0.56
C GLY A 55 4.20 6.25 -1.41
N ILE A 56 4.20 4.97 -1.08
CA ILE A 56 3.46 3.93 -1.82
C ILE A 56 2.50 3.15 -0.91
N VAL A 57 1.45 2.61 -1.51
CA VAL A 57 0.51 1.66 -0.90
C VAL A 57 0.43 0.41 -1.77
N TRP A 58 0.08 -0.71 -1.15
CA TRP A 58 -0.15 -1.96 -1.85
C TRP A 58 -1.65 -2.12 -2.02
N VAL A 59 -2.10 -2.31 -3.26
CA VAL A 59 -3.52 -2.49 -3.57
C VAL A 59 -3.72 -3.78 -4.33
N GLU A 60 -4.82 -4.46 -4.01
CA GLU A 60 -5.28 -5.59 -4.80
C GLU A 60 -5.80 -5.05 -6.14
N VAL A 61 -5.38 -5.67 -7.23
CA VAL A 61 -5.84 -5.33 -8.58
C VAL A 61 -6.61 -6.51 -9.15
N ASP A 62 -7.84 -6.27 -9.56
CA ASP A 62 -8.56 -7.20 -10.42
C ASP A 62 -8.07 -6.98 -11.85
N HIS A 63 -7.29 -7.92 -12.39
CA HIS A 63 -7.06 -7.95 -13.83
C HIS A 63 -8.36 -8.45 -14.49
N VAL A 64 -9.12 -7.52 -15.07
CA VAL A 64 -10.33 -7.79 -15.86
C VAL A 64 -9.98 -8.48 -17.19
#